data_AF-A0A2A2MR77-F1
#
_entry.id   AF-A0A2A2MR77-F1
#
_cell.length_a   1.000
_cell.length_b   1.000
_cell.length_c   1.000
_cell.angle_alpha   90.00
_cell.angle_beta   90.00
_cell.angle_gamma   90.00
#
_symmetry.space_group_name_H-M   'P 1'
#
loop_
_entity.id
_entity.type
_entity.pdbx_description
1 polymer ?
#
loop_
_entity_poly.entity_id
_entity_poly.type
_entity_poly.pdbx_seq_one_letter_code
_entity_poly.pdbx_strand_id
1 'polypeptide(L)'
;MEKSEIEQLLKNEIRVINHYSDSVEIAGEVKLKDLLDSVDILQFIYKINTEYELSFGNNIGDDQHLETLDKVVAWVHSAIREKADHDDK
;
A
#
# COMPACT_ATOMS: atom_id res chain seq x y z
N MET A 1 12.51 7.42 -0.27
CA MET A 1 11.26 7.81 0.40
C MET A 1 11.22 7.16 1.78
N GLU A 2 10.81 7.89 2.81
CA GLU A 2 10.76 7.34 4.18
C GLU A 2 9.52 6.46 4.39
N LYS A 3 9.63 5.45 5.25
CA LYS A 3 8.52 4.51 5.54
C LYS A 3 7.27 5.24 6.05
N SER A 4 7.45 6.27 6.88
CA SER A 4 6.35 7.07 7.43
C SER A 4 5.62 7.90 6.37
N GLU A 5 6.31 8.31 5.30
CA GLU A 5 5.73 9.06 4.20
C GLU A 5 4.81 8.14 3.37
N ILE A 6 5.31 6.94 3.03
CA ILE A 6 4.54 5.89 2.37
C ILE A 6 3.29 5.55 3.20
N GLU A 7 3.44 5.38 4.52
CA GLU A 7 2.32 5.11 5.41
C GLU A 7 1.23 6.19 5.33
N GLN A 8 1.60 7.48 5.38
CA GLN A 8 0.61 8.56 5.29
C GLN A 8 -0.08 8.62 3.92
N LEU A 9 0.67 8.41 2.83
CA LEU A 9 0.10 8.35 1.49
C LEU A 9 -0.92 7.20 1.36
N LEU A 10 -0.54 6.00 1.81
CA LEU A 10 -1.45 4.85 1.76
C LEU A 10 -2.68 5.01 2.67
N LYS A 11 -2.54 5.64 3.84
CA LYS A 11 -3.70 6.02 4.68
C LYS A 11 -4.63 6.98 3.96
N ASN A 12 -4.09 7.98 3.27
CA ASN A 12 -4.90 8.92 2.49
C ASN A 12 -5.63 8.23 1.35
N GLU A 13 -4.99 7.28 0.65
CA GLU A 13 -5.65 6.52 -0.39
C GLU A 13 -6.83 5.69 0.14
N ILE A 14 -6.66 5.03 1.30
CA ILE A 14 -7.76 4.31 1.95
C ILE A 14 -8.91 5.26 2.32
N ARG A 15 -8.60 6.48 2.79
CA ARG A 15 -9.62 7.50 3.10
C ARG A 15 -10.37 7.95 1.85
N VAL A 16 -9.67 8.16 0.74
CA VAL A 16 -10.27 8.56 -0.54
C VAL A 16 -11.21 7.48 -1.06
N ILE A 17 -10.79 6.21 -1.02
CA ILE A 17 -11.60 5.07 -1.48
C ILE A 17 -12.87 4.93 -0.63
N ASN A 18 -12.74 5.03 0.70
CA ASN A 18 -13.86 4.88 1.63
C ASN A 18 -14.71 6.15 1.84
N HIS A 19 -14.35 7.27 1.21
CA HIS A 19 -14.94 8.58 1.49
C HIS A 19 -14.92 8.97 2.98
N TYR A 20 -13.88 8.58 3.70
CA TYR A 20 -13.70 8.95 5.10
C TYR A 20 -13.32 10.43 5.24
N SER A 21 -13.72 11.04 6.35
CA SER A 21 -13.17 12.33 6.76
C SER A 21 -11.71 12.18 7.18
N ASP A 22 -10.93 13.25 7.03
CA ASP A 22 -9.51 13.28 7.43
C ASP A 22 -9.28 13.00 8.92
N SER A 23 -10.33 13.16 9.74
CA SER A 23 -10.35 12.85 11.17
C SER A 23 -10.40 11.36 11.50
N VAL A 24 -10.63 10.47 10.52
CA VAL A 24 -10.60 9.02 10.75
C VAL A 24 -9.14 8.57 10.87
N GLU A 25 -8.81 8.02 12.04
CA GLU A 25 -7.52 7.40 12.30
C GLU A 25 -7.52 5.96 11.78
N ILE A 26 -6.55 5.67 10.92
CA ILE A 26 -6.31 4.33 10.38
C ILE A 26 -5.04 3.81 11.03
N ALA A 27 -5.18 2.79 11.88
CA ALA A 27 -4.05 2.11 12.51
C ALA A 27 -3.34 1.20 11.49
N GLY A 28 -2.01 1.10 11.55
CA GLY A 28 -1.24 0.24 10.64
C GLY A 28 -1.56 -1.25 10.77
N GLU A 29 -1.97 -1.69 11.96
CA GLU A 29 -2.31 -3.08 12.29
C GLU A 29 -3.70 -3.51 11.77
N VAL A 30 -4.51 -2.57 11.27
CA VAL A 30 -5.85 -2.87 10.76
C VAL A 30 -5.76 -3.78 9.54
N LYS A 31 -6.68 -4.74 9.43
CA LYS A 31 -6.74 -5.60 8.26
C LYS A 31 -7.36 -4.84 7.10
N LEU A 32 -6.74 -4.91 5.92
CA LEU A 32 -7.24 -4.18 4.76
C LEU A 32 -8.65 -4.62 4.37
N LYS A 33 -8.95 -5.91 4.48
CA LYS A 33 -10.29 -6.46 4.23
C LYS A 33 -11.39 -5.98 5.21
N ASP A 34 -11.00 -5.41 6.35
CA ASP A 34 -11.95 -4.83 7.30
C ASP A 34 -12.28 -3.38 6.93
N LEU A 35 -11.50 -2.76 6.04
CA LEU A 35 -11.66 -1.39 5.55
C LEU A 35 -12.04 -1.29 4.08
N LEU A 36 -11.68 -2.27 3.26
CA LEU A 36 -11.81 -2.24 1.80
C LEU A 36 -12.48 -3.53 1.34
N ASP A 37 -13.43 -3.41 0.40
CA ASP A 37 -13.96 -4.58 -0.29
C ASP A 37 -12.96 -5.13 -1.33
N SER A 38 -13.29 -6.24 -1.98
CA SER A 38 -12.41 -6.85 -2.98
C SER A 38 -12.11 -5.96 -4.18
N VAL A 39 -13.06 -5.12 -4.60
CA VAL A 39 -12.88 -4.19 -5.73
C VAL A 39 -11.99 -3.02 -5.30
N ASP A 40 -12.21 -2.51 -4.09
CA ASP A 40 -11.42 -1.45 -3.48
C ASP A 40 -9.97 -1.87 -3.26
N ILE A 41 -9.73 -3.11 -2.83
CA ILE A 41 -8.38 -3.68 -2.70
C ILE A 41 -7.67 -3.69 -4.06
N LEU A 42 -8.36 -4.08 -5.15
CA LEU A 42 -7.77 -4.07 -6.49
C LEU A 42 -7.45 -2.63 -6.95
N GLN A 43 -8.33 -1.67 -6.68
CA GLN A 43 -8.07 -0.26 -6.99
C GLN A 43 -6.89 0.29 -6.19
N PHE A 44 -6.80 -0.06 -4.91
CA PHE A 44 -5.70 0.32 -4.02
C PHE A 44 -4.35 -0.21 -4.54
N ILE A 45 -4.28 -1.50 -4.89
CA ILE A 45 -3.08 -2.12 -5.47
C ILE A 45 -2.71 -1.46 -6.81
N TYR A 46 -3.71 -1.24 -7.68
CA TYR A 46 -3.47 -0.60 -8.98
C TYR A 46 -2.87 0.80 -8.83
N LYS A 47 -3.36 1.60 -7.87
CA LYS A 47 -2.81 2.92 -7.58
C LYS A 47 -1.37 2.84 -7.07
N ILE A 48 -1.08 1.96 -6.11
CA ILE A 48 0.28 1.74 -5.61
C ILE A 48 1.24 1.42 -6.76
N ASN A 49 0.85 0.49 -7.63
CA ASN A 49 1.68 0.08 -8.77
C ASN A 49 1.88 1.21 -9.77
N THR A 50 0.87 2.04 -9.99
CA THR A 50 0.96 3.18 -10.93
C THR A 50 1.81 4.31 -10.36
N GLU A 51 1.62 4.67 -9.08
CA GLU A 51 2.29 5.80 -8.43
C GLU A 51 3.77 5.53 -8.16
N TYR A 52 4.10 4.31 -7.75
CA TYR A 52 5.48 3.92 -7.43
C TYR A 52 6.15 3.13 -8.55
N GLU A 53 5.47 2.93 -9.69
CA GLU A 53 5.91 2.10 -10.82
C GLU A 53 6.38 0.70 -10.34
N LEU A 54 5.54 0.05 -9.54
CA LEU A 54 5.77 -1.26 -8.93
C LEU A 54 4.89 -2.35 -9.58
N SER A 55 5.13 -3.59 -9.17
CA SER A 55 4.41 -4.77 -9.67
C SER A 55 3.81 -5.62 -8.54
N PHE A 56 3.26 -4.95 -7.53
CA PHE A 56 2.63 -5.60 -6.38
C PHE A 56 1.42 -6.44 -6.78
N GLY A 57 1.30 -7.65 -6.24
CA GLY A 57 0.17 -8.55 -6.51
C GLY A 57 0.34 -9.39 -7.77
N ASN A 58 1.50 -9.32 -8.44
CA ASN A 58 1.78 -10.12 -9.64
C ASN A 58 2.42 -11.48 -9.31
N ASN A 59 2.92 -11.70 -8.07
CA ASN A 59 3.53 -12.95 -7.67
C ASN A 59 2.64 -13.76 -6.72
N ILE A 60 2.65 -15.09 -6.91
CA ILE A 60 2.03 -16.04 -5.98
C ILE A 60 2.76 -15.91 -4.63
N GLY A 61 2.08 -15.31 -3.65
CA GLY A 61 2.64 -15.00 -2.33
C GLY A 61 2.49 -13.54 -1.93
N ASP A 62 2.23 -12.63 -2.87
CA ASP A 62 2.06 -11.20 -2.56
C ASP A 62 0.83 -10.94 -1.67
N ASP A 63 -0.17 -11.81 -1.75
CA ASP A 63 -1.38 -11.78 -0.92
C ASP A 63 -1.07 -11.75 0.59
N GLN A 64 0.05 -12.33 1.03
CA GLN A 64 0.44 -12.30 2.45
C GLN A 64 0.77 -10.88 2.93
N HIS A 65 1.16 -9.99 2.02
CA HIS A 65 1.48 -8.60 2.30
C HIS A 65 0.23 -7.71 2.33
N LEU A 66 -0.90 -8.19 1.78
CA LEU A 66 -2.20 -7.50 1.80
C LEU A 66 -2.99 -7.72 3.09
N GLU A 67 -2.43 -8.41 4.09
CA GLU A 67 -3.17 -8.67 5.33
C GLU A 67 -3.44 -7.39 6.12
N THR A 68 -2.42 -6.57 6.36
CA THR A 68 -2.51 -5.30 7.12
C THR A 68 -1.85 -4.16 6.38
N LEU A 69 -2.23 -2.92 6.70
CA LEU A 69 -1.63 -1.74 6.10
C LEU A 69 -0.11 -1.70 6.34
N ASP A 70 0.36 -2.00 7.55
CA ASP A 70 1.80 -2.02 7.87
C ASP A 70 2.60 -2.99 6.99
N LYS A 71 2.00 -4.12 6.61
CA LYS A 71 2.64 -5.09 5.72
C LYS A 71 2.73 -4.56 4.29
N VAL A 72 1.70 -3.87 3.80
CA VAL A 72 1.76 -3.19 2.51
C VAL A 72 2.82 -2.09 2.53
N VAL A 73 2.82 -1.24 3.56
CA VAL A 73 3.83 -0.18 3.73
C VAL A 73 5.24 -0.74 3.72
N ALA A 74 5.47 -1.84 4.47
CA ALA A 74 6.77 -2.50 4.51
C ALA A 74 7.18 -3.06 3.14
N TRP A 75 6.25 -3.69 2.42
CA TRP A 75 6.50 -4.22 1.07
C TRP A 75 6.83 -3.11 0.08
N VAL A 76 6.01 -2.06 0.01
CA VAL A 76 6.21 -0.91 -0.89
C VAL A 76 7.56 -0.24 -0.61
N HIS A 77 7.88 -0.03 0.66
CA HIS A 77 9.17 0.55 1.05
C HIS A 77 10.37 -0.33 0.64
N SER A 78 10.27 -1.66 0.74
CA SER A 78 11.32 -2.58 0.24
C SER A 78 11.45 -2.48 -1.27
N ALA A 79 10.33 -2.54 -1.98
CA ALA A 79 10.30 -2.54 -3.44
C ALA A 79 10.87 -1.25 -4.05
N ILE A 80 10.57 -0.08 -3.45
CA ILE A 80 11.14 1.21 -3.87
C ILE A 80 12.66 1.22 -3.68
N ARG A 81 13.17 0.67 -2.58
CA ARG A 81 14.62 0.59 -2.33
C ARG A 81 15.31 -0.36 -3.29
N GLU A 82 14.76 -1.55 -3.48
CA GLU A 82 15.30 -2.53 -4.43
C GLU A 82 15.34 -1.98 -5.85
N LYS A 83 14.31 -1.26 -6.28
CA LYS A 83 14.29 -0.57 -7.58
C LYS A 83 15.42 0.46 -7.68
N ALA A 84 15.59 1.32 -6.68
CA ALA A 84 16.66 2.32 -6.67
C ALA A 84 18.06 1.68 -6.74
N ASP A 85 18.29 0.60 -5.99
CA ASP A 85 19.56 -0.15 -6.02
C ASP A 85 19.84 -0.82 -7.38
N HIS A 86 18.77 -1.17 -8.12
CA HIS A 86 18.86 -1.74 -9.46
C HIS A 86 19.10 -0.68 -10.55
N ASP A 87 18.47 0.49 -10.43
CA ASP A 87 18.63 1.60 -11.38
C ASP A 87 20.02 2.27 -11.27
N ASP A 88 20.67 2.17 -10.11
CA ASP A 88 22.04 2.66 -9.87
C ASP A 88 23.16 1.74 -10.43
N LYS A 89 22.83 0.57 -10.99
CA LYS A 89 23.79 -0.40 -11.56
C LYS A 89 23.76 -0.46 -13.08
#